data_AF-A0A0P1ERD7-F1
#
_entry.id   AF-A0A0P1ERD7-F1
#
_cell.length_a   1.000
_cell.length_b   1.000
_cell.length_c   1.000
_cell.angle_alpha   90.00
_cell.angle_beta   90.00
_cell.angle_gamma   90.00
#
_symmetry.space_group_name_H-M   'P 1'
#
loop_
_entity.id
_entity.type
_entity.pdbx_description
1 polymer ?
#
loop_
_entity_poly.entity_id
_entity_poly.type
_entity_poly.pdbx_seq_one_letter_code
_entity_poly.pdbx_strand_id
1 'polypeptide(L)'
;MTGVPKHRFTFSATAALALTVWGSAVMAQSVCGGDVVFQCATDNADVREQITVCAQDQHYALTRHALSSGEMYYDTPLIADANTTWFRWAEDEQAQVEIGFWSIDLAEPVTLHVDLPWDDRNETVADTGDFNMWLQSPHWRASVDQTLCASDTIYAAPEGLWWAQSARGPIGTFFSQDDITPRVDTVGRARVTDGGTTPEGVPVYASSRPSAATPVWWMLQPGETIDILDRAGDFMAVAIPTNGLTGCFLRPEDLGKPYTGPCATGWVDRAHLQQIQ
;
A
#
# COMPACT_ATOMS: atom_id res chain seq x y z
N MET A 1 -9.84 36.89 40.03
CA MET A 1 -10.17 36.74 38.59
C MET A 1 -9.04 37.36 37.80
N THR A 2 -8.08 36.54 37.39
CA THR A 2 -6.84 36.94 36.73
C THR A 2 -6.78 36.21 35.40
N GLY A 3 -7.01 36.95 34.31
CA GLY A 3 -6.92 36.44 32.95
C GLY A 3 -5.47 36.29 32.53
N VAL A 4 -5.10 35.08 32.10
CA VAL A 4 -3.83 34.77 31.46
C VAL A 4 -4.06 34.79 29.95
N PRO A 5 -3.39 35.67 29.18
CA PRO A 5 -3.43 35.57 27.73
C PRO A 5 -2.50 34.44 27.27
N LYS A 6 -3.07 33.47 26.55
CA LYS A 6 -2.34 32.39 25.88
C LYS A 6 -1.43 32.98 24.79
N HIS A 7 -0.14 32.66 24.87
CA HIS A 7 0.83 32.94 23.83
C HIS A 7 0.41 32.25 22.52
N ARG A 8 0.30 33.03 21.45
CA ARG A 8 0.18 32.55 20.07
C ARG A 8 1.56 32.03 19.66
N PHE A 9 1.64 30.74 19.33
CA PHE A 9 2.77 30.21 18.57
C PHE A 9 2.75 30.85 17.18
N THR A 10 3.88 31.45 16.82
CA THR A 10 4.08 32.11 15.54
C THR A 10 4.70 31.06 14.63
N PHE A 11 3.98 30.63 13.60
CA PHE A 11 4.56 29.79 12.54
C PHE A 11 5.49 30.67 11.71
N SER A 12 6.80 30.41 11.79
CA SER A 12 7.77 30.93 10.83
C SER A 12 7.68 30.10 9.57
N ALA A 13 7.02 30.63 8.54
CA ALA A 13 7.13 30.14 7.18
C ALA A 13 8.57 30.43 6.69
N THR A 14 9.38 29.38 6.54
CA THR A 14 10.71 29.50 5.96
C THR A 14 10.60 29.51 4.43
N ALA A 15 11.30 30.46 3.83
CA ALA A 15 11.21 30.87 2.44
C ALA A 15 11.55 29.75 1.45
N ALA A 16 10.64 29.50 0.50
CA ALA A 16 10.96 28.85 -0.76
C ALA A 16 11.82 29.79 -1.61
N LEU A 17 13.12 29.54 -1.67
CA LEU A 17 14.04 30.21 -2.58
C LEU A 17 13.89 29.59 -3.97
N ALA A 18 13.12 30.28 -4.82
CA ALA A 18 13.05 30.02 -6.26
C ALA A 18 14.40 30.36 -6.90
N LEU A 19 15.07 29.35 -7.46
CA LEU A 19 16.10 29.55 -8.49
C LEU A 19 15.51 29.12 -9.83
N THR A 20 15.23 30.11 -10.66
CA THR A 20 14.81 29.96 -12.06
C THR A 20 16.06 29.96 -12.94
N VAL A 21 16.29 28.87 -13.67
CA VAL A 21 17.12 28.86 -14.88
C VAL A 21 16.30 28.24 -15.99
N TRP A 22 16.10 29.02 -17.06
CA TRP A 22 15.31 28.64 -18.23
C TRP A 22 15.98 27.56 -19.07
N GLY A 23 15.38 26.38 -19.09
CA GLY A 23 15.22 25.51 -20.25
C GLY A 23 13.78 25.03 -20.21
N SER A 24 13.09 25.00 -21.35
CA SER A 24 11.65 24.73 -21.46
C SER A 24 11.24 23.36 -20.87
N ALA A 25 11.11 23.26 -19.56
CA ALA A 25 10.28 22.27 -18.93
C ALA A 25 8.84 22.71 -19.21
N VAL A 26 8.13 21.94 -20.03
CA VAL A 26 6.67 21.89 -19.94
C VAL A 26 6.39 21.78 -18.45
N MET A 27 5.75 22.80 -17.88
CA MET A 27 5.30 22.77 -16.50
C MET A 27 4.32 21.61 -16.46
N ALA A 28 4.78 20.44 -16.04
CA ALA A 28 3.94 19.31 -15.73
C ALA A 28 2.84 19.87 -14.83
N GLN A 29 1.58 19.73 -15.26
CA GLN A 29 0.42 20.10 -14.45
C GLN A 29 0.67 19.61 -13.03
N SER A 30 0.22 20.35 -12.00
CA SER A 30 0.31 19.86 -10.63
C SER A 30 -0.33 18.47 -10.60
N VAL A 31 0.51 17.43 -10.58
CA VAL A 31 0.09 16.04 -10.85
C VAL A 31 -0.73 15.51 -9.65
N CYS A 32 -0.85 16.29 -8.58
CA CYS A 32 -1.61 15.93 -7.41
C CYS A 32 -2.20 17.13 -6.66
N GLY A 33 -3.21 16.83 -5.83
CA GLY A 33 -3.94 17.80 -4.99
C GLY A 33 -3.44 17.90 -3.54
N GLY A 34 -2.29 17.31 -3.22
CA GLY A 34 -1.72 17.25 -1.87
C GLY A 34 -0.20 17.43 -1.85
N ASP A 35 0.43 17.12 -0.72
CA ASP A 35 1.89 17.23 -0.56
C ASP A 35 2.59 16.06 -1.24
N VAL A 36 3.64 16.33 -2.02
CA VAL A 36 4.45 15.28 -2.64
C VAL A 36 5.27 14.60 -1.54
N VAL A 37 5.06 13.30 -1.35
CA VAL A 37 5.80 12.49 -0.36
C VAL A 37 6.88 11.63 -1.01
N PHE A 38 6.65 11.20 -2.26
CA PHE A 38 7.65 10.50 -3.07
C PHE A 38 7.56 10.94 -4.52
N GLN A 39 8.71 11.01 -5.20
CA GLN A 39 8.77 11.25 -6.63
C GLN A 39 10.05 10.65 -7.21
N CYS A 40 9.99 10.08 -8.42
CA CYS A 40 11.19 9.71 -9.18
C CYS A 40 10.93 9.74 -10.69
N ALA A 41 12.02 9.66 -11.45
CA ALA A 41 11.99 9.22 -12.83
C ALA A 41 12.39 7.74 -12.93
N THR A 42 11.75 6.98 -13.82
CA THR A 42 12.14 5.59 -14.09
C THR A 42 13.53 5.50 -14.72
N ASP A 43 14.21 4.37 -14.55
CA ASP A 43 15.54 4.11 -15.13
C ASP A 43 15.48 3.60 -16.60
N ASN A 44 14.31 3.74 -17.24
CA ASN A 44 14.14 3.38 -18.64
C ASN A 44 14.63 4.52 -19.54
N ALA A 45 15.71 4.29 -20.26
CA ALA A 45 16.33 5.28 -21.15
C ALA A 45 15.48 5.63 -22.38
N ASP A 46 14.63 4.73 -22.85
CA ASP A 46 13.83 4.91 -24.08
C ASP A 46 12.49 5.59 -23.80
N VAL A 47 11.86 5.25 -22.67
CA VAL A 47 10.56 5.77 -22.25
C VAL A 47 10.63 6.12 -20.78
N ARG A 48 11.30 7.24 -20.48
CA ARG A 48 11.43 7.71 -19.11
C ARG A 48 10.09 8.26 -18.63
N GLU A 49 9.63 7.77 -17.49
CA GLU A 49 8.35 8.15 -16.90
C GLU A 49 8.62 8.78 -15.54
N GLN A 50 7.71 9.65 -15.11
CA GLN A 50 7.72 10.22 -13.79
C GLN A 50 6.65 9.55 -12.93
N ILE A 51 7.06 9.04 -11.78
CA ILE A 51 6.18 8.53 -10.74
C ILE A 51 6.11 9.59 -9.64
N THR A 52 4.91 9.98 -9.25
CA THR A 52 4.68 10.94 -8.16
C THR A 52 3.62 10.38 -7.22
N VAL A 53 3.94 10.33 -5.92
CA VAL A 53 3.00 10.00 -4.84
C VAL A 53 2.77 11.22 -3.98
N CYS A 54 1.50 11.56 -3.80
CA CYS A 54 1.11 12.67 -2.94
C CYS A 54 0.19 12.22 -1.82
N ALA A 55 0.31 12.88 -0.68
CA ALA A 55 -0.51 12.66 0.51
C ALA A 55 -1.46 13.84 0.74
N GLN A 56 -2.71 13.52 1.09
CA GLN A 56 -3.71 14.49 1.53
C GLN A 56 -4.61 13.82 2.58
N ASP A 57 -4.59 14.31 3.82
CA ASP A 57 -5.53 13.86 4.87
C ASP A 57 -5.67 12.32 4.96
N GLN A 58 -4.53 11.60 5.03
CA GLN A 58 -4.40 10.12 5.03
C GLN A 58 -4.69 9.38 3.71
N HIS A 59 -5.01 10.09 2.64
CA HIS A 59 -5.15 9.52 1.31
C HIS A 59 -3.86 9.72 0.52
N TYR A 60 -3.50 8.71 -0.25
CA TYR A 60 -2.36 8.73 -1.14
C TYR A 60 -2.80 8.56 -2.59
N ALA A 61 -2.25 9.38 -3.47
CA ALA A 61 -2.48 9.26 -4.90
C ALA A 61 -1.14 9.05 -5.60
N LEU A 62 -1.03 7.95 -6.35
CA LEU A 62 0.09 7.68 -7.23
C LEU A 62 -0.30 7.98 -8.67
N THR A 63 0.54 8.77 -9.32
CA THR A 63 0.44 9.10 -10.73
C THR A 63 1.71 8.68 -11.43
N ARG A 64 1.56 8.21 -12.68
CA ARG A 64 2.67 7.81 -13.55
C ARG A 64 2.39 8.37 -14.93
N HIS A 65 3.34 9.09 -15.51
CA HIS A 65 3.22 9.66 -16.84
C HIS A 65 4.57 9.70 -17.56
N ALA A 66 4.56 9.65 -18.88
CA ALA A 66 5.76 9.81 -19.68
C ALA A 66 6.35 11.22 -19.51
N LEU A 67 7.63 11.33 -19.19
CA LEU A 67 8.30 12.62 -18.98
C LEU A 67 8.32 13.50 -20.23
N SER A 68 8.41 12.87 -21.41
CA SER A 68 8.55 13.57 -22.68
C SER A 68 7.23 14.10 -23.24
N SER A 69 6.13 13.37 -23.04
CA SER A 69 4.81 13.69 -23.61
C SER A 69 3.78 14.15 -22.59
N GLY A 70 3.98 13.85 -21.30
CA GLY A 70 2.96 14.02 -20.26
C GLY A 70 1.81 13.01 -20.36
N GLU A 71 1.90 12.02 -21.26
CA GLU A 71 0.88 10.98 -21.42
C GLU A 71 0.81 10.12 -20.15
N MET A 72 -0.40 10.00 -19.61
CA MET A 72 -0.64 9.24 -18.38
C MET A 72 -0.57 7.74 -18.66
N TYR A 73 0.12 7.01 -17.78
CA TYR A 73 0.14 5.55 -17.82
C TYR A 73 -1.16 4.94 -17.29
N TYR A 74 -1.74 5.57 -16.26
CA TYR A 74 -3.06 5.23 -15.73
C TYR A 74 -4.04 6.33 -16.11
N ASP A 75 -5.20 5.96 -16.63
CA ASP A 75 -6.29 6.91 -16.90
C ASP A 75 -6.83 7.47 -15.58
N THR A 76 -6.86 6.63 -14.55
CA THR A 76 -7.23 6.98 -13.18
C THR A 76 -6.01 6.91 -12.26
N PRO A 77 -5.67 7.97 -11.51
CA PRO A 77 -4.62 7.89 -10.49
C PRO A 77 -4.85 6.71 -9.55
N LEU A 78 -3.78 5.99 -9.19
CA LEU A 78 -3.91 4.91 -8.23
C LEU A 78 -4.11 5.53 -6.85
N ILE A 79 -5.16 5.10 -6.16
CA ILE A 79 -5.48 5.63 -4.84
C ILE A 79 -5.15 4.58 -3.79
N ALA A 80 -4.58 5.05 -2.69
CA ALA A 80 -4.38 4.31 -1.46
C ALA A 80 -4.88 5.16 -0.30
N ASP A 81 -5.24 4.51 0.80
CA ASP A 81 -5.63 5.20 2.02
C ASP A 81 -4.95 4.48 3.19
N ALA A 82 -4.34 5.27 4.07
CA ALA A 82 -3.52 4.81 5.18
C ALA A 82 -4.21 3.81 6.12
N ASN A 83 -5.54 3.89 6.22
CA ASN A 83 -6.34 3.05 7.08
C ASN A 83 -6.72 1.74 6.39
N THR A 84 -6.76 1.74 5.07
CA THR A 84 -7.48 0.72 4.30
C THR A 84 -6.57 -0.12 3.41
N THR A 85 -5.38 0.37 3.09
CA THR A 85 -4.46 -0.22 2.14
C THR A 85 -3.15 -0.66 2.79
N TRP A 86 -2.41 -1.55 2.12
CA TRP A 86 -1.10 -2.01 2.61
C TRP A 86 -0.19 -0.81 2.87
N PHE A 87 0.30 -0.72 4.10
CA PHE A 87 1.26 0.29 4.50
C PHE A 87 2.25 -0.35 5.47
N ARG A 88 3.52 -0.34 5.09
CA ARG A 88 4.63 -0.79 5.94
C ARG A 88 5.60 0.37 6.14
N TRP A 89 6.04 0.50 7.38
CA TRP A 89 7.11 1.38 7.78
C TRP A 89 7.98 0.62 8.78
N ALA A 90 9.26 0.48 8.47
CA ALA A 90 10.25 -0.13 9.34
C ALA A 90 11.54 0.69 9.34
N GLU A 91 12.10 0.90 10.53
CA GLU A 91 13.35 1.63 10.75
C GLU A 91 14.36 0.64 11.31
N ASP A 92 15.23 0.10 10.45
CA ASP A 92 16.40 -0.70 10.85
C ASP A 92 17.67 0.06 10.38
N GLU A 93 18.57 -0.59 9.64
CA GLU A 93 19.74 0.09 9.03
C GLU A 93 19.34 1.10 7.94
N GLN A 94 18.12 0.99 7.44
CA GLN A 94 17.47 1.86 6.47
C GLN A 94 15.99 1.99 6.82
N ALA A 95 15.37 3.08 6.39
CA ALA A 95 13.92 3.22 6.46
C ALA A 95 13.30 2.52 5.26
N GLN A 96 12.52 1.49 5.53
CA GLN A 96 11.77 0.72 4.53
C GLN A 96 10.30 1.15 4.56
N VAL A 97 9.80 1.56 3.39
CA VAL A 97 8.42 1.99 3.21
C VAL A 97 7.78 1.16 2.11
N GLU A 98 6.59 0.65 2.38
CA GLU A 98 5.75 0.04 1.35
C GLU A 98 4.35 0.64 1.38
N ILE A 99 3.83 1.02 0.21
CA ILE A 99 2.47 1.53 0.06
C ILE A 99 1.77 0.75 -1.06
N GLY A 100 0.68 0.06 -0.74
CA GLY A 100 -0.14 -0.65 -1.71
C GLY A 100 -1.22 0.24 -2.30
N PHE A 101 -1.32 0.25 -3.62
CA PHE A 101 -2.34 0.93 -4.40
C PHE A 101 -3.17 -0.06 -5.21
N TRP A 102 -4.36 0.37 -5.64
CA TRP A 102 -5.20 -0.41 -6.55
C TRP A 102 -5.33 0.31 -7.90
N SER A 103 -5.02 -0.40 -8.99
CA SER A 103 -5.32 0.06 -10.35
C SER A 103 -6.73 -0.33 -10.73
N ILE A 104 -7.60 0.67 -10.86
CA ILE A 104 -8.97 0.47 -11.37
C ILE A 104 -8.91 0.08 -12.86
N ASP A 105 -8.02 0.70 -13.61
CA ASP A 105 -7.93 0.53 -15.07
C ASP A 105 -7.42 -0.89 -15.44
N LEU A 106 -6.49 -1.42 -14.65
CA LEU A 106 -5.89 -2.74 -14.87
C LEU A 106 -6.48 -3.83 -13.96
N ALA A 107 -7.31 -3.46 -12.98
CA ALA A 107 -7.86 -4.35 -11.96
C ALA A 107 -6.78 -5.19 -11.22
N GLU A 108 -5.64 -4.57 -10.90
CA GLU A 108 -4.52 -5.23 -10.25
C GLU A 108 -3.92 -4.37 -9.12
N PRO A 109 -3.32 -4.98 -8.08
CA PRO A 109 -2.56 -4.25 -7.07
C PRO A 109 -1.23 -3.73 -7.62
N VAL A 110 -0.80 -2.57 -7.14
CA VAL A 110 0.52 -2.00 -7.41
C VAL A 110 1.13 -1.59 -6.07
N THR A 111 2.30 -2.11 -5.73
CA THR A 111 3.00 -1.73 -4.50
C THR A 111 4.16 -0.81 -4.84
N LEU A 112 4.20 0.35 -4.20
CA LEU A 112 5.41 1.17 -4.12
C LEU A 112 6.28 0.63 -2.99
N HIS A 113 7.54 0.37 -3.31
CA HIS A 113 8.58 0.09 -2.34
C HIS A 113 9.59 1.22 -2.35
N VAL A 114 10.02 1.65 -1.16
CA VAL A 114 11.02 2.70 -0.96
C VAL A 114 11.98 2.25 0.12
N ASP A 115 13.27 2.24 -0.20
CA ASP A 115 14.35 2.09 0.78
C ASP A 115 15.13 3.39 0.83
N LEU A 116 15.17 4.00 2.01
CA LEU A 116 15.77 5.31 2.25
C LEU A 116 16.92 5.19 3.25
N PRO A 117 18.01 5.96 3.08
CA PRO A 117 19.00 6.07 4.12
C PRO A 117 18.40 6.78 5.34
N TRP A 118 18.58 6.22 6.53
CA TRP A 118 17.93 6.69 7.75
C TRP A 118 18.95 7.20 8.77
N ASP A 119 18.67 8.36 9.38
CA ASP A 119 19.43 8.91 10.49
C ASP A 119 18.64 8.74 11.79
N ASP A 120 18.86 7.62 12.48
CA ASP A 120 18.25 7.30 13.77
C ASP A 120 18.37 8.43 14.80
N ARG A 121 19.45 9.21 14.74
CA ARG A 121 19.70 10.26 15.75
C ARG A 121 18.78 11.45 15.57
N ASN A 122 18.43 11.75 14.33
CA ASN A 122 17.62 12.91 13.97
C ASN A 122 16.19 12.52 13.53
N GLU A 123 15.87 11.22 13.52
CA GLU A 123 14.58 10.66 13.08
C GLU A 123 14.17 11.19 11.70
N THR A 124 15.11 11.17 10.75
CA THR A 124 14.92 11.74 9.42
C THR A 124 15.70 10.98 8.36
N VAL A 125 15.37 11.25 7.09
CA VAL A 125 16.09 10.70 5.94
C VAL A 125 17.48 11.35 5.88
N ALA A 126 18.52 10.52 5.80
CA ALA A 126 19.89 11.03 5.72
C ALA A 126 20.18 11.66 4.35
N ASP A 127 20.94 12.76 4.35
CA ASP A 127 21.37 13.44 3.12
C ASP A 127 22.34 12.61 2.25
N THR A 128 22.86 11.52 2.79
CA THR A 128 23.83 10.64 2.13
C THR A 128 23.44 9.18 2.27
N GLY A 129 23.57 8.42 1.19
CA GLY A 129 23.29 6.99 1.16
C GLY A 129 22.56 6.60 -0.13
N ASP A 130 22.20 5.33 -0.23
CA ASP A 130 21.50 4.80 -1.38
C ASP A 130 20.00 4.99 -1.22
N PHE A 131 19.39 5.68 -2.18
CA PHE A 131 17.95 5.80 -2.32
C PHE A 131 17.49 4.78 -3.35
N ASN A 132 16.55 3.92 -2.98
CA ASN A 132 15.94 2.96 -3.89
C ASN A 132 14.43 3.13 -3.87
N MET A 133 13.81 3.11 -5.05
CA MET A 133 12.37 3.16 -5.18
C MET A 133 11.95 2.38 -6.42
N TRP A 134 10.89 1.59 -6.30
CA TRP A 134 10.33 0.86 -7.42
C TRP A 134 8.85 0.57 -7.25
N LEU A 135 8.16 0.40 -8.38
CA LEU A 135 6.81 -0.15 -8.40
C LEU A 135 6.87 -1.63 -8.73
N GLN A 136 6.05 -2.40 -8.02
CA GLN A 136 5.85 -3.81 -8.28
C GLN A 136 4.38 -4.08 -8.58
N SER A 137 4.09 -4.68 -9.74
CA SER A 137 2.75 -5.17 -10.08
C SER A 137 2.79 -6.61 -10.60
N PRO A 138 1.91 -7.49 -10.10
CA PRO A 138 1.70 -8.81 -10.69
C PRO A 138 0.78 -8.66 -11.91
N HIS A 139 1.35 -8.53 -13.10
CA HIS A 139 0.52 -8.64 -14.30
C HIS A 139 -0.10 -10.04 -14.40
N TRP A 140 -1.32 -10.08 -14.95
CA TRP A 140 -2.31 -11.16 -15.16
C TRP A 140 -1.83 -12.59 -15.50
N ARG A 141 -0.53 -12.88 -15.55
CA ARG A 141 0.07 -14.19 -15.88
C ARG A 141 1.29 -14.60 -15.04
N ALA A 142 1.40 -14.16 -13.79
CA ALA A 142 2.47 -14.57 -12.87
C ALA A 142 3.90 -14.09 -13.23
N SER A 143 4.03 -13.18 -14.19
CA SER A 143 5.25 -12.36 -14.34
C SER A 143 5.08 -11.09 -13.51
N VAL A 144 6.02 -10.84 -12.61
CA VAL A 144 6.04 -9.58 -11.86
C VAL A 144 6.84 -8.57 -12.63
N ASP A 145 6.21 -7.43 -12.89
CA ASP A 145 6.89 -6.28 -13.45
C ASP A 145 7.44 -5.42 -12.32
N GLN A 146 8.69 -5.01 -12.47
CA GLN A 146 9.36 -4.09 -11.56
C GLN A 146 9.79 -2.88 -12.36
N THR A 147 9.13 -1.76 -12.11
CA THR A 147 9.52 -0.47 -12.68
C THR A 147 10.44 0.23 -11.69
N LEU A 148 11.75 0.20 -11.99
CA LEU A 148 12.79 0.80 -11.15
C LEU A 148 12.91 2.31 -11.38
N CYS A 149 13.10 3.06 -10.30
CA CYS A 149 13.50 4.46 -10.36
C CYS A 149 15.01 4.60 -10.53
N ALA A 150 15.43 5.63 -11.27
CA ALA A 150 16.82 6.08 -11.24
C ALA A 150 17.10 6.75 -9.90
N SER A 151 18.09 6.25 -9.17
CA SER A 151 18.36 6.64 -7.77
C SER A 151 18.66 8.13 -7.59
N ASP A 152 19.29 8.77 -8.58
CA ASP A 152 19.62 10.20 -8.59
C ASP A 152 18.41 11.13 -8.78
N THR A 153 17.24 10.56 -9.06
CA THR A 153 15.99 11.32 -9.26
C THR A 153 14.98 11.15 -8.13
N ILE A 154 15.30 10.32 -7.14
CA ILE A 154 14.39 10.02 -6.03
C ILE A 154 14.33 11.23 -5.11
N TYR A 155 13.10 11.71 -4.90
CA TYR A 155 12.73 12.66 -3.87
C TYR A 155 11.84 11.94 -2.84
N ALA A 156 12.14 12.14 -1.56
CA ALA A 156 11.39 11.57 -0.45
C ALA A 156 11.21 12.61 0.66
N ALA A 157 9.96 12.79 1.09
CA ALA A 157 9.56 13.61 2.23
C ALA A 157 8.54 12.81 3.06
N PRO A 158 9.01 11.76 3.79
CA PRO A 158 8.13 10.80 4.46
C PRO A 158 7.40 11.36 5.67
N GLU A 159 7.69 12.60 6.10
CA GLU A 159 7.01 13.26 7.23
C GLU A 159 5.49 13.37 7.02
N GLY A 160 5.06 13.46 5.76
CA GLY A 160 3.64 13.41 5.37
C GLY A 160 2.95 12.07 5.69
N LEU A 161 3.71 11.02 6.02
CA LEU A 161 3.22 9.69 6.35
C LEU A 161 3.06 9.46 7.86
N TRP A 162 3.63 10.28 8.74
CA TRP A 162 3.64 10.03 10.19
C TRP A 162 2.24 9.92 10.82
N TRP A 163 1.27 10.65 10.29
CA TRP A 163 -0.11 10.58 10.79
C TRP A 163 -0.81 9.27 10.44
N ALA A 164 -0.39 8.60 9.36
CA ALA A 164 -0.86 7.26 9.00
C ALA A 164 -0.28 6.19 9.92
N GLN A 165 0.98 6.33 10.31
CA GLN A 165 1.63 5.40 11.24
C GLN A 165 0.92 5.35 12.61
N SER A 166 0.34 6.48 13.03
CA SER A 166 -0.31 6.64 14.33
C SER A 166 -1.79 6.24 14.36
N ALA A 167 -2.43 6.04 13.20
CA ALA A 167 -3.83 5.65 13.08
C ALA A 167 -3.99 4.57 12.00
N ARG A 168 -3.78 3.29 12.36
CA ARG A 168 -4.27 2.18 11.54
C ARG A 168 -5.81 2.13 11.68
N GLY A 169 -6.53 2.67 10.71
CA GLY A 169 -8.00 2.59 10.66
C GLY A 169 -8.53 1.30 9.99
N PRO A 170 -9.85 1.23 9.72
CA PRO A 170 -10.51 0.04 9.16
C PRO A 170 -10.43 -0.06 7.62
N ILE A 171 -10.45 -1.31 7.12
CA ILE A 171 -10.04 -1.80 5.79
C ILE A 171 -10.87 -1.27 4.60
N GLY A 172 -10.29 -1.23 3.39
CA GLY A 172 -10.96 -1.00 2.09
C GLY A 172 -11.03 -2.26 1.22
N THR A 173 -11.98 -2.32 0.29
CA THR A 173 -12.39 -3.58 -0.38
C THR A 173 -11.37 -4.05 -1.43
N PHE A 174 -10.58 -5.08 -1.14
CA PHE A 174 -9.66 -5.75 -2.07
C PHE A 174 -10.11 -7.19 -2.33
N PHE A 175 -9.98 -7.71 -3.56
CA PHE A 175 -10.34 -9.09 -3.88
C PHE A 175 -9.13 -9.87 -4.38
N SER A 176 -9.05 -11.15 -3.99
CA SER A 176 -8.05 -12.08 -4.51
C SER A 176 -8.02 -12.10 -6.04
N GLN A 177 -6.84 -12.35 -6.60
CA GLN A 177 -6.64 -12.62 -8.02
C GLN A 177 -7.16 -14.00 -8.47
N ASP A 178 -7.46 -14.88 -7.52
CA ASP A 178 -8.02 -16.20 -7.78
C ASP A 178 -9.55 -16.18 -7.63
N ASP A 179 -10.23 -16.94 -8.48
CA ASP A 179 -11.67 -17.19 -8.31
C ASP A 179 -11.90 -18.00 -7.03
N ILE A 180 -12.33 -17.32 -5.96
CA ILE A 180 -12.71 -17.95 -4.70
C ILE A 180 -14.14 -18.45 -4.82
N THR A 181 -14.36 -19.76 -4.72
CA THR A 181 -15.70 -20.36 -4.80
C THR A 181 -16.00 -21.08 -3.50
N PRO A 182 -16.71 -20.44 -2.55
CA PRO A 182 -16.96 -21.03 -1.25
C PRO A 182 -17.75 -22.33 -1.32
N ARG A 183 -17.36 -23.34 -0.56
CA ARG A 183 -18.02 -24.66 -0.52
C ARG A 183 -18.31 -25.09 0.90
N VAL A 184 -19.32 -25.95 1.07
CA VAL A 184 -19.75 -26.46 2.38
C VAL A 184 -18.59 -27.10 3.16
N ASP A 185 -17.65 -27.74 2.47
CA ASP A 185 -16.50 -28.43 3.06
C ASP A 185 -15.27 -27.55 3.28
N THR A 186 -15.28 -26.31 2.78
CA THR A 186 -14.16 -25.37 2.89
C THR A 186 -14.47 -24.17 3.78
N VAL A 187 -15.72 -23.75 3.83
CA VAL A 187 -16.13 -22.59 4.63
C VAL A 187 -16.04 -22.89 6.13
N GLY A 188 -15.70 -21.87 6.90
CA GLY A 188 -15.59 -22.00 8.35
C GLY A 188 -15.06 -20.73 8.97
N ARG A 189 -14.57 -20.81 10.21
CA ARG A 189 -13.86 -19.73 10.87
C ARG A 189 -12.52 -20.17 11.40
N ALA A 190 -11.55 -19.29 11.29
CA ALA A 190 -10.27 -19.45 11.94
C ALA A 190 -9.94 -18.27 12.85
N ARG A 191 -9.12 -18.55 13.84
CA ARG A 191 -8.39 -17.56 14.62
C ARG A 191 -6.94 -17.54 14.18
N VAL A 192 -6.36 -16.36 14.05
CA VAL A 192 -4.95 -16.16 13.75
C VAL A 192 -4.14 -16.58 14.98
N THR A 193 -3.19 -17.49 14.79
CA THR A 193 -2.39 -18.05 15.88
C THR A 193 -1.36 -17.04 16.40
N ASP A 194 -1.11 -17.07 17.71
CA ASP A 194 -0.07 -16.24 18.35
C ASP A 194 1.36 -16.76 18.12
N GLY A 195 1.52 -17.95 17.51
CA GLY A 195 2.79 -18.64 17.37
C GLY A 195 3.48 -18.36 16.04
N GLY A 196 4.62 -17.66 16.08
CA GLY A 196 5.55 -17.55 14.95
C GLY A 196 5.26 -16.44 13.95
N THR A 197 4.39 -15.49 14.29
CA THR A 197 4.11 -14.31 13.47
C THR A 197 5.18 -13.24 13.73
N THR A 198 5.67 -12.58 12.67
CA THR A 198 6.54 -11.40 12.84
C THR A 198 5.75 -10.31 13.59
N PRO A 199 6.42 -9.28 14.15
CA PRO A 199 5.73 -8.12 14.76
C PRO A 199 4.68 -7.48 13.83
N GLU A 200 4.81 -7.71 12.53
CA GLU A 200 3.98 -7.16 11.47
C GLU A 200 2.64 -7.91 11.32
N GLY A 201 2.55 -9.18 11.76
CA GLY A 201 1.35 -10.03 11.66
C GLY A 201 1.49 -11.21 10.69
N VAL A 202 0.36 -11.72 10.18
CA VAL A 202 0.29 -12.81 9.20
C VAL A 202 -0.12 -12.26 7.83
N PRO A 203 0.70 -12.46 6.78
CA PRO A 203 0.43 -11.90 5.47
C PRO A 203 -0.80 -12.51 4.81
N VAL A 204 -1.60 -11.63 4.19
CA VAL A 204 -2.70 -11.97 3.29
C VAL A 204 -2.25 -11.69 1.86
N TYR A 205 -2.04 -12.77 1.12
CA TYR A 205 -1.57 -12.76 -0.26
C TYR A 205 -2.72 -12.54 -1.24
N ALA A 206 -2.41 -11.91 -2.37
CA ALA A 206 -3.36 -11.76 -3.46
C ALA A 206 -3.72 -13.10 -4.15
N SER A 207 -2.85 -14.11 -4.04
CA SER A 207 -3.02 -15.43 -4.68
C SER A 207 -2.67 -16.60 -3.75
N SER A 208 -3.30 -17.75 -4.00
CA SER A 208 -3.15 -19.02 -3.29
C SER A 208 -1.83 -19.75 -3.56
N ARG A 209 -1.01 -19.22 -4.47
CA ARG A 209 0.31 -19.76 -4.82
C ARG A 209 1.34 -18.64 -4.70
N PRO A 210 1.55 -18.11 -3.48
CA PRO A 210 2.42 -16.97 -3.33
C PRO A 210 3.85 -17.32 -3.74
N SER A 211 4.48 -16.37 -4.40
CA SER A 211 5.91 -16.32 -4.68
C SER A 211 6.49 -15.11 -3.95
N ALA A 212 7.82 -14.93 -4.01
CA ALA A 212 8.48 -13.74 -3.47
C ALA A 212 7.92 -12.41 -4.02
N ALA A 213 7.22 -12.48 -5.14
CA ALA A 213 6.70 -11.33 -5.86
C ALA A 213 5.16 -11.22 -5.78
N THR A 214 4.50 -12.11 -5.04
CA THR A 214 3.05 -12.05 -4.83
C THR A 214 2.72 -10.94 -3.82
N PRO A 215 1.87 -9.96 -4.17
CA PRO A 215 1.55 -8.87 -3.26
C PRO A 215 0.90 -9.38 -1.97
N VAL A 216 1.39 -8.83 -0.88
CA VAL A 216 0.73 -8.83 0.42
C VAL A 216 -0.05 -7.54 0.51
N TRP A 217 -1.35 -7.63 0.72
CA TRP A 217 -2.21 -6.44 0.77
C TRP A 217 -2.79 -6.20 2.17
N TRP A 218 -2.62 -7.16 3.09
CA TRP A 218 -3.04 -7.06 4.48
C TRP A 218 -2.18 -7.92 5.40
N MET A 219 -2.15 -7.57 6.69
CA MET A 219 -1.54 -8.39 7.74
C MET A 219 -2.55 -8.66 8.84
N LEU A 220 -2.95 -9.91 9.00
CA LEU A 220 -3.81 -10.32 10.09
C LEU A 220 -3.06 -10.32 11.41
N GLN A 221 -3.66 -9.76 12.44
CA GLN A 221 -3.05 -9.71 13.77
C GLN A 221 -3.34 -10.97 14.57
N PRO A 222 -2.40 -11.42 15.42
CA PRO A 222 -2.64 -12.51 16.36
C PRO A 222 -3.94 -12.33 17.15
N GLY A 223 -4.73 -13.40 17.24
CA GLY A 223 -6.02 -13.40 17.93
C GLY A 223 -7.21 -12.91 17.10
N GLU A 224 -7.00 -12.30 15.93
CA GLU A 224 -8.10 -11.94 15.02
C GLU A 224 -8.88 -13.17 14.58
N THR A 225 -10.19 -12.99 14.37
CA THR A 225 -11.07 -14.03 13.86
C THR A 225 -11.49 -13.68 12.44
N ILE A 226 -11.32 -14.63 11.53
CA ILE A 226 -11.58 -14.47 10.11
C ILE A 226 -12.53 -15.56 9.61
N ASP A 227 -13.35 -15.22 8.63
CA ASP A 227 -14.18 -16.19 7.93
C ASP A 227 -13.34 -16.84 6.81
N ILE A 228 -13.33 -18.17 6.75
CA ILE A 228 -12.71 -18.94 5.67
C ILE A 228 -13.74 -19.14 4.57
N LEU A 229 -13.33 -18.88 3.34
CA LEU A 229 -14.13 -19.03 2.14
C LEU A 229 -13.79 -20.32 1.39
N ASP A 230 -12.51 -20.57 1.15
CA ASP A 230 -12.03 -21.64 0.29
C ASP A 230 -10.64 -22.13 0.71
N ARG A 231 -10.14 -23.19 0.08
CA ARG A 231 -8.82 -23.76 0.35
C ARG A 231 -8.12 -24.17 -0.94
N ALA A 232 -6.84 -23.83 -1.04
CA ALA A 232 -5.96 -24.27 -2.11
C ALA A 232 -4.61 -24.69 -1.53
N GLY A 233 -4.37 -26.00 -1.49
CA GLY A 233 -3.16 -26.56 -0.87
C GLY A 233 -3.07 -26.20 0.61
N ASP A 234 -1.98 -25.51 0.95
CA ASP A 234 -1.67 -25.03 2.30
C ASP A 234 -2.21 -23.61 2.57
N PHE A 235 -2.89 -22.99 1.60
CA PHE A 235 -3.47 -21.66 1.76
C PHE A 235 -5.00 -21.72 1.93
N MET A 236 -5.50 -20.86 2.80
CA MET A 236 -6.93 -20.62 3.02
C MET A 236 -7.33 -19.28 2.42
N ALA A 237 -8.39 -19.25 1.63
CA ALA A 237 -9.01 -18.00 1.21
C ALA A 237 -9.82 -17.45 2.38
N VAL A 238 -9.65 -16.18 2.71
CA VAL A 238 -10.25 -15.54 3.88
C VAL A 238 -11.10 -14.35 3.45
N ALA A 239 -12.16 -14.07 4.20
CA ALA A 239 -12.96 -12.86 4.08
C ALA A 239 -12.65 -11.93 5.25
N ILE A 240 -12.30 -10.68 4.95
CA ILE A 240 -11.85 -9.69 5.94
C ILE A 240 -12.85 -8.52 5.95
N PRO A 241 -13.50 -8.22 7.09
CA PRO A 241 -14.54 -7.18 7.16
C PRO A 241 -13.99 -5.79 6.89
N THR A 242 -14.41 -5.14 5.81
CA THR A 242 -13.94 -3.79 5.43
C THR A 242 -14.96 -2.71 5.72
N ASN A 243 -14.56 -1.43 5.81
CA ASN A 243 -15.45 -0.26 5.82
C ASN A 243 -16.51 -0.27 6.94
N GLY A 244 -16.14 -0.67 8.16
CA GLY A 244 -17.06 -0.71 9.30
C GLY A 244 -18.04 -1.89 9.30
N LEU A 245 -17.85 -2.86 8.42
CA LEU A 245 -18.55 -4.15 8.48
C LEU A 245 -18.11 -4.92 9.72
N THR A 246 -19.08 -5.51 10.43
CA THR A 246 -18.84 -6.30 11.65
C THR A 246 -18.66 -7.79 11.38
N GLY A 247 -18.78 -8.23 10.11
CA GLY A 247 -18.59 -9.62 9.72
C GLY A 247 -18.82 -9.87 8.23
N CYS A 248 -18.32 -10.99 7.73
CA CYS A 248 -18.37 -11.38 6.33
C CYS A 248 -19.37 -12.51 6.12
N PHE A 249 -20.66 -12.18 6.29
CA PHE A 249 -21.73 -13.17 6.18
C PHE A 249 -21.83 -13.75 4.76
N LEU A 250 -21.50 -15.03 4.63
CA LEU A 250 -21.77 -15.83 3.45
C LEU A 250 -23.11 -16.56 3.62
N ARG A 251 -24.04 -16.42 2.68
CA ARG A 251 -25.33 -17.11 2.75
C ARG A 251 -25.22 -18.52 2.17
N PRO A 252 -25.99 -19.50 2.66
CA PRO A 252 -25.96 -20.86 2.13
C PRO A 252 -26.23 -20.94 0.62
N GLU A 253 -27.08 -20.07 0.09
CA GLU A 253 -27.40 -19.99 -1.35
C GLU A 253 -26.26 -19.47 -2.24
N ASP A 254 -25.22 -18.89 -1.64
CA ASP A 254 -24.02 -18.38 -2.34
C ASP A 254 -22.92 -19.45 -2.42
N LEU A 255 -23.08 -20.59 -1.73
CA LEU A 255 -22.15 -21.71 -1.81
C LEU A 255 -22.17 -22.33 -3.22
N GLY A 256 -20.97 -22.66 -3.71
CA GLY A 256 -20.75 -23.21 -5.05
C GLY A 256 -20.74 -22.17 -6.18
N LYS A 257 -20.77 -20.88 -5.84
CA LYS A 257 -20.64 -19.75 -6.79
C LYS A 257 -19.39 -18.92 -6.48
N PRO A 258 -18.84 -18.17 -7.46
CA PRO A 258 -17.79 -17.20 -7.18
C PRO A 258 -18.23 -16.23 -6.08
N TYR A 259 -17.33 -15.92 -5.15
CA TYR A 259 -17.60 -15.01 -4.05
C TYR A 259 -17.85 -13.59 -4.55
N THR A 260 -19.01 -13.02 -4.21
CA THR A 260 -19.39 -11.64 -4.53
C THR A 260 -19.79 -10.86 -3.27
N GLY A 261 -19.30 -11.29 -2.10
CA GLY A 261 -19.64 -10.67 -0.82
C GLY A 261 -18.95 -9.32 -0.62
N PRO A 262 -19.36 -8.55 0.40
CA PRO A 262 -18.91 -7.17 0.59
C PRO A 262 -17.53 -7.06 1.27
N CYS A 263 -16.92 -8.18 1.63
CA CYS A 263 -15.63 -8.19 2.30
C CYS A 263 -14.49 -8.35 1.33
N ALA A 264 -13.33 -7.86 1.76
CA ALA A 264 -12.11 -8.10 1.04
C ALA A 264 -11.72 -9.58 1.15
N THR A 265 -11.06 -10.10 0.13
CA THR A 265 -10.62 -11.49 0.05
C THR A 265 -9.15 -11.63 -0.30
N GLY A 266 -8.52 -12.67 0.22
CA GLY A 266 -7.13 -13.01 -0.06
C GLY A 266 -6.76 -14.35 0.56
N TRP A 267 -5.49 -14.72 0.47
CA TRP A 267 -5.01 -16.05 0.84
C TRP A 267 -4.01 -15.98 1.99
N VAL A 268 -4.18 -16.86 2.97
CA VAL A 268 -3.35 -16.92 4.18
C VAL A 268 -2.80 -18.33 4.33
N ASP A 269 -1.54 -18.46 4.75
CA ASP A 269 -0.96 -19.76 5.06
C ASP A 269 -1.71 -20.38 6.24
N ARG A 270 -2.24 -21.58 6.02
CA ARG A 270 -3.00 -22.35 7.00
C ARG A 270 -2.23 -22.61 8.28
N ALA A 271 -0.90 -22.68 8.23
CA ALA A 271 -0.05 -22.89 9.40
C ALA A 271 -0.28 -21.83 10.49
N HIS A 272 -0.70 -20.62 10.11
CA HIS A 272 -0.99 -19.52 11.02
C HIS A 272 -2.46 -19.41 11.44
N LEU A 273 -3.29 -20.39 11.06
CA LEU A 273 -4.73 -20.36 11.29
C LEU A 273 -5.16 -21.55 12.14
N GLN A 274 -5.74 -21.25 13.30
CA GLN A 274 -6.44 -22.22 14.14
C GLN A 274 -7.91 -22.24 13.78
N GLN A 275 -8.39 -23.33 13.18
CA GLN A 275 -9.81 -23.50 12.89
C GLN A 275 -10.61 -23.60 14.18
N ILE A 276 -11.65 -22.78 14.31
CA ILE A 276 -12.47 -22.65 15.54
C ILE A 276 -13.96 -22.97 15.31
N GLN A 277 -14.39 -23.13 14.06
CA GLN A 277 -15.74 -23.56 13.66
C GLN A 277 -15.76 -23.98 12.19
#